data_AF-A0A3D1QS21-F1
#
_entry.id   AF-A0A3D1QS21-F1
#
_cell.length_a   1.000
_cell.length_b   1.000
_cell.length_c   1.000
_cell.angle_alpha   90.00
_cell.angle_beta   90.00
_cell.angle_gamma   90.00
#
_symmetry.space_group_name_H-M   'P 1'
#
loop_
_entity.id
_entity.type
_entity.pdbx_description
1 polymer ?
#
loop_
_entity_poly.entity_id
_entity_poly.type
_entity_poly.pdbx_seq_one_letter_code
_entity_poly.pdbx_strand_id
1 'polypeptide(L)'
;MEGGALPGGEAMVDYTLKNIERCQCGKCPVYLSSNCAKAKNATIDWSSGELPPAKAIEGIYCAGAVGKSRCDDLDKTKRCACPTCPVWEDYALQGTYFCIGGAAE
;
A
#
# COMPACT_ATOMS: atom_id res chain seq x y z
N MET A 1 -2.71 15.02 -18.17
CA MET A 1 -2.34 15.42 -16.80
C MET A 1 -1.16 14.59 -16.39
N GLU A 2 -0.13 15.27 -15.93
CA GLU A 2 1.27 14.89 -16.03
C GLU A 2 1.70 14.01 -14.84
N GLY A 3 2.27 12.85 -15.16
CA GLY A 3 2.96 11.99 -14.20
C GLY A 3 4.27 12.66 -13.78
N GLY A 4 4.26 13.27 -12.59
CA GLY A 4 5.45 13.81 -11.95
C GLY A 4 6.28 12.67 -11.37
N ALA A 5 7.27 12.19 -12.13
CA ALA A 5 8.37 11.39 -11.60
C ALA A 5 9.26 12.29 -10.73
N LEU A 6 9.44 11.93 -9.46
CA LEU A 6 10.43 12.54 -8.58
C LEU A 6 11.81 11.95 -8.88
N PRO A 7 12.89 12.76 -8.94
CA PRO A 7 14.23 12.29 -9.24
C PRO A 7 14.91 11.75 -7.98
N GLY A 8 15.25 10.47 -7.95
CA GLY A 8 16.10 9.89 -6.91
C GLY A 8 15.74 8.46 -6.51
N GLY A 9 16.17 7.50 -7.34
CA GLY A 9 16.51 6.11 -7.03
C GLY A 9 15.78 5.38 -5.89
N GLU A 10 14.64 4.76 -6.21
CA GLU A 10 14.27 3.36 -5.96
C GLU A 10 12.84 3.18 -6.56
N ALA A 11 12.48 2.04 -7.12
CA ALA A 11 11.24 1.88 -7.89
C ALA A 11 9.98 2.07 -7.02
N MET A 12 9.37 3.26 -7.05
CA MET A 12 8.07 3.51 -6.40
C MET A 12 6.95 2.91 -7.26
N VAL A 13 6.03 2.20 -6.61
CA VAL A 13 4.85 1.65 -7.32
C VAL A 13 3.90 2.77 -7.71
N ASP A 14 3.46 2.76 -8.96
CA ASP A 14 2.44 3.71 -9.43
C ASP A 14 1.11 3.51 -8.69
N TYR A 15 0.54 4.62 -8.22
CA TYR A 15 -0.77 4.60 -7.58
C TYR A 15 -1.87 4.56 -8.65
N THR A 16 -2.26 3.34 -9.03
CA THR A 16 -3.28 3.06 -10.05
C THR A 16 -4.28 2.03 -9.54
N LEU A 17 -5.50 2.02 -10.07
CA LEU A 17 -6.52 1.02 -9.71
C LEU A 17 -6.00 -0.40 -9.94
N LYS A 18 -5.36 -0.63 -11.09
CA LYS A 18 -4.74 -1.92 -11.44
C LYS A 18 -3.76 -2.39 -10.36
N ASN A 19 -2.90 -1.52 -9.85
CA ASN A 19 -1.94 -1.89 -8.80
C ASN A 19 -2.63 -2.05 -7.43
N ILE A 20 -3.69 -1.29 -7.14
CA ILE A 20 -4.46 -1.47 -5.90
C ILE A 20 -5.16 -2.83 -5.89
N GLU A 21 -5.82 -3.19 -6.99
CA GLU A 21 -6.52 -4.47 -7.15
C GLU A 21 -5.56 -5.67 -7.08
N ARG A 22 -4.33 -5.49 -7.57
CA ARG A 22 -3.29 -6.52 -7.53
C ARG A 22 -2.53 -6.54 -6.20
N CYS A 23 -2.56 -5.48 -5.37
CA CYS A 23 -1.89 -5.55 -4.07
C CYS A 23 -2.60 -6.53 -3.14
N GLN A 24 -1.81 -7.36 -2.45
CA GLN A 24 -2.29 -8.24 -1.40
C GLN A 24 -2.26 -7.60 -0.01
N CYS A 25 -2.00 -6.29 0.07
CA CYS A 25 -1.85 -5.53 1.31
C CYS A 25 -3.04 -5.72 2.26
N GLY A 26 -4.27 -5.68 1.73
CA GLY A 26 -5.51 -5.89 2.50
C GLY A 26 -5.74 -7.32 3.00
N LYS A 27 -4.91 -8.27 2.55
CA LYS A 27 -4.93 -9.68 2.98
C LYS A 27 -3.80 -10.00 3.97
N CYS A 28 -2.86 -9.08 4.18
CA CYS A 28 -1.72 -9.32 5.06
C CYS A 28 -2.16 -9.40 6.54
N PRO A 29 -1.57 -10.30 7.34
CA PRO A 29 -1.89 -10.44 8.76
C PRO A 29 -1.75 -9.13 9.56
N VAL A 30 -0.75 -8.31 9.21
CA VAL A 30 -0.54 -6.99 9.82
C VAL A 30 -1.72 -6.04 9.59
N TYR A 31 -2.30 -6.05 8.38
CA TYR A 31 -3.49 -5.27 8.05
C TYR A 31 -4.73 -5.82 8.76
N LEU A 32 -4.94 -7.15 8.72
CA LEU A 32 -6.11 -7.79 9.34
C LEU A 32 -6.18 -7.60 10.86
N SER A 33 -5.03 -7.43 11.49
CA SER A 33 -4.89 -7.14 12.92
C SER A 33 -5.28 -5.70 13.30
N SER A 34 -5.30 -4.76 12.35
CA SER A 34 -5.58 -3.34 12.62
C SER A 34 -7.05 -3.00 12.34
N ASN A 35 -7.76 -2.56 13.38
CA ASN A 35 -9.13 -2.08 13.23
C ASN A 35 -9.16 -0.73 12.51
N CYS A 36 -8.17 0.14 12.73
CA CYS A 36 -8.06 1.40 12.02
C CYS A 36 -7.92 1.20 10.50
N ALA A 37 -7.08 0.25 10.06
CA ALA A 37 -6.86 0.00 8.64
C ALA A 37 -8.11 -0.53 7.95
N LYS A 38 -8.79 -1.49 8.60
CA LYS A 38 -10.08 -2.03 8.12
C LYS A 38 -11.16 -0.95 8.08
N ALA A 39 -11.27 -0.12 9.11
CA ALA A 39 -12.27 0.95 9.18
C ALA A 39 -12.06 2.00 8.10
N LYS A 40 -10.81 2.43 7.84
CA LYS A 40 -10.50 3.38 6.77
C LYS A 40 -10.88 2.85 5.40
N ASN A 41 -10.49 1.62 5.07
CA ASN A 41 -10.86 1.02 3.78
C ASN A 41 -12.35 0.73 3.64
N ALA A 42 -13.09 0.55 4.72
CA ALA A 42 -14.55 0.40 4.69
C ALA A 42 -15.28 1.71 4.35
N THR A 43 -14.63 2.87 4.48
CA THR A 43 -15.19 4.17 4.05
C THR A 43 -14.98 4.47 2.57
N ILE A 44 -14.20 3.64 1.88
CA ILE A 44 -13.88 3.83 0.45
C ILE A 44 -14.94 3.12 -0.39
N ASP A 45 -15.54 3.84 -1.33
CA ASP A 45 -16.43 3.24 -2.32
C ASP A 45 -15.64 2.63 -3.48
N TRP A 46 -15.27 1.36 -3.32
CA TRP A 46 -14.56 0.57 -4.34
C TRP A 46 -15.42 0.29 -5.59
N SER A 47 -16.74 0.51 -5.51
CA SER A 47 -17.69 0.26 -6.60
C SER A 47 -17.71 1.38 -7.64
N SER A 48 -17.28 2.59 -7.27
CA SER A 48 -17.19 3.75 -8.17
C SER A 48 -16.29 3.51 -9.38
N GLY A 49 -15.29 2.62 -9.25
CA GLY A 49 -14.22 2.48 -10.23
C GLY A 49 -13.32 3.72 -10.31
N GLU A 50 -13.45 4.66 -9.37
CA GLU A 50 -12.59 5.83 -9.25
C GLU A 50 -11.43 5.54 -8.29
N LEU A 51 -10.29 6.16 -8.57
CA LEU A 51 -9.12 6.03 -7.71
C LEU A 51 -9.36 6.79 -6.41
N PRO A 52 -9.41 6.12 -5.24
CA PRO A 52 -9.60 6.83 -3.98
C PRO A 52 -8.39 7.72 -3.69
N PRO A 53 -8.54 8.77 -2.88
CA PRO A 53 -7.40 9.60 -2.50
C PRO A 53 -6.36 8.76 -1.76
N ALA A 54 -5.09 8.83 -2.20
CA ALA A 54 -4.00 8.03 -1.63
C ALA A 54 -3.80 8.20 -0.12
N LYS A 55 -4.26 9.34 0.43
CA LYS A 55 -4.23 9.63 1.87
C LYS A 55 -5.37 8.99 2.67
N ALA A 56 -6.40 8.45 2.02
CA ALA A 56 -7.54 7.81 2.68
C ALA A 56 -7.42 6.29 2.74
N ILE A 57 -6.73 5.67 1.77
CA ILE A 57 -6.55 4.21 1.68
C ILE A 57 -5.51 3.69 2.69
N GLU A 58 -5.79 2.56 3.32
CA GLU A 58 -4.80 1.79 4.08
C GLU A 58 -4.45 0.53 3.29
N GLY A 59 -3.47 0.64 2.40
CA GLY A 59 -3.12 -0.40 1.43
C GLY A 59 -2.07 0.12 0.45
N ILE A 60 -1.59 -0.75 -0.44
CA ILE A 60 -0.53 -0.44 -1.44
C ILE A 60 0.61 0.44 -0.89
N TYR A 61 1.10 0.14 0.31
CA TYR A 61 2.06 1.00 1.02
C TYR A 61 3.43 1.17 0.33
N CYS A 62 3.72 0.30 -0.66
CA CYS A 62 4.86 0.44 -1.57
C CYS A 62 4.68 1.54 -2.62
N ALA A 63 3.46 2.07 -2.80
CA ALA A 63 3.24 3.26 -3.59
C ALA A 63 3.61 4.49 -2.77
N GLY A 64 4.57 5.28 -3.28
CA GLY A 64 5.05 6.49 -2.60
C GLY A 64 3.93 7.50 -2.32
N ALA A 65 2.90 7.55 -3.16
CA ALA A 65 1.73 8.41 -2.96
C ALA A 65 0.91 8.06 -1.71
N VAL A 66 0.91 6.78 -1.29
CA VAL A 66 0.23 6.33 -0.06
C VAL A 66 1.17 6.44 1.14
N GLY A 67 2.40 5.93 0.98
CA GLY A 67 3.41 5.87 2.04
C GLY A 67 3.09 4.81 3.10
N LYS A 68 3.67 4.96 4.29
CA LYS A 68 3.39 4.08 5.43
C LYS A 68 1.96 4.24 5.94
N SER A 69 1.49 3.25 6.70
CA SER A 69 0.19 3.34 7.36
C SER A 69 0.12 4.50 8.34
N ARG A 70 -1.09 5.05 8.45
CA ARG A 70 -1.45 6.10 9.42
C ARG A 70 -2.12 5.54 10.66
N CYS A 71 -2.16 4.22 10.79
CA CYS A 71 -2.77 3.53 11.91
C CYS A 71 -1.72 3.09 12.91
N ASP A 72 -1.92 3.45 14.18
CA ASP A 72 -1.01 3.11 15.28
C ASP A 72 -1.26 1.70 15.87
N ASP A 73 -2.35 1.04 15.48
CA ASP A 73 -2.77 -0.29 15.97
C ASP A 73 -2.30 -1.46 15.08
N LEU A 74 -1.35 -1.22 14.17
CA LEU A 74 -0.72 -2.29 13.39
C LEU A 74 0.19 -3.14 14.28
N ASP A 75 -0.06 -4.44 14.31
CA ASP A 75 0.82 -5.39 14.99
C ASP A 75 2.11 -5.62 14.18
N LYS A 76 3.17 -4.93 14.58
CA LYS A 76 4.49 -4.99 13.92
C LYS A 76 5.15 -6.38 13.98
N THR A 77 4.67 -7.27 14.83
CA THR A 77 5.16 -8.66 14.89
C THR A 77 4.60 -9.50 13.75
N LYS A 78 3.49 -9.08 13.14
CA LYS A 78 2.89 -9.72 11.98
C LYS A 78 3.60 -9.27 10.72
N ARG A 79 4.14 -10.22 9.96
CA ARG A 79 4.78 -9.93 8.66
C ARG A 79 3.73 -9.83 7.56
N CYS A 80 3.94 -8.94 6.59
CA CYS A 80 3.23 -9.01 5.32
C CYS A 80 4.01 -9.94 4.37
N ALA A 81 3.29 -10.76 3.60
CA ALA A 81 3.88 -11.64 2.61
C ALA A 81 4.15 -10.86 1.31
N CYS A 82 4.90 -9.75 1.38
CA CYS A 82 5.20 -8.93 0.20
C CYS A 82 5.80 -9.73 -0.97
N PRO A 83 6.67 -10.73 -0.77
CA PRO A 83 7.20 -11.53 -1.88
C PRO A 83 6.14 -12.35 -2.65
N THR A 84 4.93 -12.54 -2.10
CA THR A 84 3.82 -13.19 -2.82
C THR A 84 2.90 -12.18 -3.52
N CYS A 85 3.16 -10.88 -3.34
CA CYS A 85 2.38 -9.82 -3.94
C CYS A 85 2.86 -9.58 -5.38
N PRO A 86 1.98 -9.73 -6.40
CA PRO A 86 2.40 -9.53 -7.79
C PRO A 86 2.91 -8.11 -8.05
N VAL A 87 2.37 -7.09 -7.36
CA VAL A 87 2.86 -5.71 -7.47
C VAL A 87 4.30 -5.57 -6.94
N TRP A 88 4.64 -6.29 -5.88
CA TRP A 88 6.00 -6.29 -5.36
C TRP A 88 6.98 -6.95 -6.34
N GLU A 89 6.56 -8.07 -6.94
CA GLU A 89 7.34 -8.82 -7.93
C GLU A 89 7.53 -8.03 -9.23
N ASP A 90 6.44 -7.47 -9.80
CA ASP A 90 6.47 -6.70 -11.05
C ASP A 90 7.41 -5.47 -10.96
N TYR A 91 7.46 -4.82 -9.80
CA TYR A 91 8.31 -3.65 -9.57
C TYR A 91 9.67 -4.01 -8.99
N ALA A 92 9.99 -5.32 -8.86
CA ALA A 92 11.24 -5.84 -8.30
C ALA A 92 11.64 -5.16 -6.97
N LEU A 93 10.65 -4.91 -6.12
CA LEU A 93 10.84 -4.16 -4.88
C LEU A 93 11.71 -4.94 -3.90
N GLN A 94 12.41 -4.22 -3.03
CA GLN A 94 13.12 -4.81 -1.89
C GLN A 94 12.45 -4.40 -0.58
N GLY A 95 12.46 -5.30 0.40
CA GLY A 95 11.78 -5.08 1.68
C GLY A 95 10.35 -5.62 1.75
N THR A 96 9.84 -5.82 2.97
CA THR A 96 8.57 -6.52 3.23
C THR A 96 7.67 -5.82 4.24
N TYR A 97 8.07 -4.61 4.69
CA TYR A 97 7.44 -3.88 5.78
C TYR A 97 7.01 -2.46 5.38
N PHE A 98 6.57 -2.29 4.12
CA PHE A 98 6.10 -0.99 3.60
C PHE A 98 4.94 -0.39 4.42
N CYS A 99 4.09 -1.22 5.04
CA CYS A 99 3.02 -0.73 5.91
C CYS A 99 3.53 0.04 7.15
N ILE A 100 4.76 -0.23 7.59
CA ILE A 100 5.37 0.41 8.77
C ILE A 100 6.40 1.45 8.34
N GLY A 101 7.30 1.10 7.42
CA GLY A 101 8.39 1.95 6.95
C GLY A 101 7.97 2.92 5.83
N GLY A 102 6.95 2.57 5.06
CA GLY A 102 6.62 3.25 3.81
C GLY A 102 7.48 2.72 2.66
N ALA A 103 7.42 3.41 1.53
CA ALA A 103 8.23 3.11 0.33
C ALA A 103 9.70 3.56 0.44
N ALA A 104 10.15 4.02 1.61
CA ALA A 104 11.54 4.37 1.94
C ALA A 104 11.99 3.40 3.05
N GLU A 105 13.15 2.75 2.99
CA GLU A 105 14.44 3.08 2.38
C GLU A 105 15.00 1.91 1.56
#